data_AF-A0A9E0IJH7-F1
#
_entry.id   AF-A0A9E0IJH7-F1
#
_cell.length_a   1.000
_cell.length_b   1.000
_cell.length_c   1.000
_cell.angle_alpha   90.00
_cell.angle_beta   90.00
_cell.angle_gamma   90.00
#
_symmetry.space_group_name_H-M   'P 1'
#
loop_
_entity.id
_entity.type
_entity.pdbx_description
1 polymer ?
#
loop_
_entity_poly.entity_id
_entity_poly.type
_entity_poly.pdbx_seq_one_letter_code
_entity_poly.pdbx_strand_id
1 'polypeptide(L)'
;MARSRGDHRGGWSLPVVLVVVGLLAAARPALAESDALIGARRAIKAVRYDEAQRALVAAIEAGGLTPAELAEAYVLSGVVAVVLGQRATGEQYFARAVLLDPDSTLPAGSAPKLVEAWTAARAQAGASGRLVVAVRIGPDATQVVVERDPLKMIAVAELRRDGAPGQRSDGGLRLGGRPGPADEVALLDEHGNTLLVVPRAAYREEPPPPPTGDRGGAPPPDPELGPGDDPAPVPAPSSRSRWRRPSTWLLIAGGAVVVGVGFGVAAGRAETDRDALVLEGAFYSDIASADATARRDATIANVAFASAGALVVTGAILVLTAPKAPAAGRPAPARAALVPQLGAGVGLAAVGRW
;
A
#
# COMPACT_ATOMS: atom_id res chain seq x y z
N MET A 1 21.93 -76.69 -29.61
CA MET A 1 22.10 -75.39 -30.31
C MET A 1 20.73 -74.73 -30.46
N ALA A 2 20.35 -73.84 -29.54
CA ALA A 2 19.14 -73.02 -29.66
C ALA A 2 19.51 -71.60 -29.20
N ARG A 3 19.53 -70.66 -30.14
CA ARG A 3 19.92 -69.26 -29.91
C ARG A 3 18.72 -68.49 -29.35
N SER A 4 18.90 -67.95 -28.15
CA SER A 4 18.01 -67.00 -27.49
C SER A 4 18.00 -65.67 -28.24
N ARG A 5 16.84 -65.28 -28.79
CA ARG A 5 16.57 -63.91 -29.26
C ARG A 5 16.21 -63.05 -28.05
N GLY A 6 17.10 -62.13 -27.68
CA GLY A 6 16.82 -61.10 -26.69
C GLY A 6 16.06 -59.95 -27.34
N ASP A 7 14.80 -59.77 -26.93
CA ASP A 7 14.00 -58.58 -27.21
C ASP A 7 14.59 -57.39 -26.47
N HIS A 8 15.24 -56.48 -27.19
CA HIS A 8 15.58 -55.14 -26.70
C HIS A 8 14.32 -54.27 -26.74
N ARG A 9 13.46 -54.40 -25.72
CA ARG A 9 12.43 -53.40 -25.43
C ARG A 9 13.14 -52.12 -24.99
N GLY A 10 13.25 -51.17 -25.92
CA GLY A 10 13.77 -49.82 -25.67
C GLY A 10 12.92 -49.11 -24.63
N GLY A 11 13.40 -49.10 -23.39
CA GLY A 11 12.86 -48.29 -22.31
C GLY A 11 13.10 -46.81 -22.61
N TRP A 12 12.14 -46.16 -23.26
CA TRP A 12 12.09 -44.70 -23.29
C TRP A 12 11.76 -44.23 -21.87
N SER A 13 12.76 -43.61 -21.28
CA SER A 13 12.79 -43.09 -19.92
C SER A 13 11.67 -42.07 -19.70
N LEU A 14 10.68 -42.48 -18.90
CA LEU A 14 9.55 -41.68 -18.39
C LEU A 14 9.89 -40.37 -17.61
N PRO A 15 11.12 -40.03 -17.14
CA PRO A 15 11.34 -38.76 -16.45
C PRO A 15 11.46 -37.54 -17.38
N VAL A 16 11.72 -37.70 -18.68
CA VAL A 16 11.98 -36.56 -19.59
C VAL A 16 10.70 -35.83 -20.01
N VAL A 17 9.57 -36.54 -20.13
CA VAL A 17 8.28 -35.95 -20.53
C VAL A 17 7.67 -35.09 -19.41
N LEU A 18 7.95 -35.42 -18.14
CA LEU A 18 7.42 -34.69 -16.97
C LEU A 18 8.12 -33.34 -16.72
N VAL A 19 9.39 -33.20 -17.10
CA VAL A 19 10.15 -31.94 -16.97
C VAL A 19 9.74 -30.90 -18.02
N VAL A 20 9.35 -31.34 -19.23
CA VAL A 20 8.92 -30.43 -20.31
C VAL A 20 7.52 -29.84 -20.06
N VAL A 21 6.60 -30.60 -19.44
CA VAL A 21 5.26 -30.09 -19.07
C VAL A 21 5.34 -29.11 -17.89
N GLY A 22 6.30 -29.30 -16.96
CA GLY A 22 6.55 -28.36 -15.87
C GLY A 22 7.15 -27.02 -16.32
N LEU A 23 8.03 -27.03 -17.33
CA LEU A 23 8.65 -25.79 -17.84
C LEU A 23 7.72 -24.95 -18.73
N LEU A 24 6.72 -25.56 -19.39
CA LEU A 24 5.73 -24.84 -20.21
C LEU A 24 4.66 -24.12 -19.39
N ALA A 25 4.52 -24.41 -18.10
CA ALA A 25 3.56 -23.74 -17.21
C ALA A 25 4.06 -22.40 -16.65
N ALA A 26 5.38 -22.15 -16.64
CA ALA A 26 5.97 -20.93 -16.05
C ALA A 26 6.11 -19.75 -17.02
N ALA A 27 5.86 -19.94 -18.32
CA ALA A 27 6.06 -18.93 -19.37
C ALA A 27 4.79 -18.16 -19.78
N ARG A 28 3.69 -18.24 -19.02
CA ARG A 28 2.35 -17.78 -19.45
C ARG A 28 1.75 -16.49 -18.83
N PRO A 29 2.45 -15.57 -18.15
CA PRO A 29 1.77 -14.34 -17.72
C PRO A 29 1.77 -13.22 -18.78
N ALA A 30 2.44 -13.37 -19.93
CA ALA A 30 2.64 -12.25 -20.86
C ALA A 30 1.54 -12.04 -21.93
N LEU A 31 0.53 -12.92 -22.01
CA LEU A 31 -0.50 -12.85 -23.08
C LEU A 31 -1.91 -13.22 -22.62
N ALA A 32 -2.15 -13.44 -21.33
CA ALA A 32 -3.51 -13.64 -20.84
C ALA A 32 -4.16 -12.26 -20.71
N GLU A 33 -4.75 -11.82 -21.82
CA GLU A 33 -5.66 -10.68 -21.82
C GLU A 33 -6.60 -10.80 -20.61
N SER A 34 -6.71 -9.74 -19.81
CA SER A 34 -7.49 -9.77 -18.58
C SER A 34 -8.93 -10.22 -18.86
N ASP A 35 -9.38 -11.31 -18.22
CA ASP A 35 -10.75 -11.83 -18.33
C ASP A 35 -11.81 -10.74 -18.08
N ALA A 36 -11.48 -9.77 -17.23
CA ALA A 36 -12.34 -8.63 -16.92
C ALA A 36 -12.48 -7.67 -18.13
N LEU A 37 -11.41 -7.39 -18.87
CA LEU A 37 -11.45 -6.55 -20.07
C LEU A 37 -12.24 -7.25 -21.20
N ILE A 38 -12.07 -8.57 -21.36
CA ILE A 38 -12.88 -9.40 -22.27
C ILE A 38 -14.37 -9.29 -21.90
N GLY A 39 -14.70 -9.40 -20.61
CA GLY A 39 -16.05 -9.25 -20.08
C GLY A 39 -16.65 -7.87 -20.40
N ALA A 40 -15.89 -6.81 -20.18
CA ALA A 40 -16.30 -5.44 -20.49
C ALA A 40 -16.60 -5.24 -21.98
N ARG A 41 -15.70 -5.69 -22.87
CA ARG A 41 -15.92 -5.61 -24.33
C ARG A 41 -17.19 -6.34 -24.75
N ARG A 42 -17.45 -7.52 -24.16
CA ARG A 42 -18.67 -8.30 -24.41
C ARG A 42 -19.93 -7.55 -23.95
N ALA A 43 -19.88 -6.90 -22.78
CA ALA A 43 -20.98 -6.10 -22.27
C ALA A 43 -21.27 -4.88 -23.17
N ILE A 44 -20.24 -4.18 -23.65
CA ILE A 44 -20.37 -3.06 -24.60
C ILE A 44 -21.00 -3.52 -25.91
N LYS A 45 -20.54 -4.63 -26.49
CA LYS A 45 -21.12 -5.22 -27.70
C LYS A 45 -22.59 -5.61 -27.52
N ALA A 46 -22.98 -5.98 -26.30
CA ALA A 46 -24.35 -6.29 -25.94
C ALA A 46 -25.17 -5.06 -25.49
N VAL A 47 -24.63 -3.84 -25.60
CA VAL A 47 -25.29 -2.58 -25.20
C VAL A 47 -25.64 -2.54 -23.69
N ARG A 48 -24.93 -3.32 -22.86
CA ARG A 48 -25.10 -3.39 -21.41
C ARG A 48 -24.09 -2.46 -20.72
N TYR A 49 -24.30 -1.16 -20.85
CA TYR A 49 -23.32 -0.15 -20.45
C TYR A 49 -23.05 -0.11 -18.94
N ASP A 50 -24.05 -0.37 -18.08
CA ASP A 50 -23.84 -0.44 -16.62
C ASP A 50 -22.99 -1.65 -16.20
N GLU A 51 -23.18 -2.80 -16.86
CA GLU A 51 -22.33 -3.98 -16.66
C GLU A 51 -20.91 -3.73 -17.17
N ALA A 52 -20.78 -3.08 -18.33
CA ALA A 52 -19.48 -2.71 -18.89
C ALA A 52 -18.72 -1.77 -17.95
N GLN A 53 -19.39 -0.75 -17.39
CA GLN A 53 -18.76 0.18 -16.45
C GLN A 53 -18.20 -0.54 -15.23
N ARG A 54 -19.00 -1.42 -14.59
CA ARG A 54 -18.55 -2.22 -13.44
C ARG A 54 -17.39 -3.15 -13.79
N ALA A 55 -17.44 -3.80 -14.95
CA ALA A 55 -16.38 -4.69 -15.40
C ALA A 55 -15.06 -3.93 -15.67
N LEU A 56 -15.13 -2.72 -16.24
CA LEU A 56 -13.96 -1.88 -16.51
C LEU A 56 -13.32 -1.37 -15.22
N VAL A 57 -14.13 -0.91 -14.25
CA VAL A 57 -13.61 -0.51 -12.93
C VAL A 57 -12.92 -1.68 -12.25
N ALA A 58 -13.57 -2.86 -12.23
CA ALA A 58 -12.97 -4.06 -11.66
C ALA A 58 -11.67 -4.46 -12.37
N ALA A 59 -11.58 -4.31 -13.70
CA ALA A 59 -10.37 -4.59 -14.46
C ALA A 59 -9.21 -3.64 -14.09
N ILE A 60 -9.49 -2.34 -13.95
CA ILE A 60 -8.49 -1.33 -13.57
C ILE A 60 -8.05 -1.55 -12.11
N GLU A 61 -9.00 -1.78 -11.20
CA GLU A 61 -8.70 -1.98 -9.77
C GLU A 61 -7.97 -3.29 -9.48
N ALA A 62 -8.18 -4.32 -10.30
CA ALA A 62 -7.45 -5.59 -10.18
C ALA A 62 -5.94 -5.43 -10.45
N GLY A 63 -5.53 -4.38 -11.15
CA GLY A 63 -4.13 -4.11 -11.47
C GLY A 63 -3.60 -4.99 -12.60
N GLY A 64 -2.30 -4.86 -12.86
CA GLY A 64 -1.57 -5.75 -13.76
C GLY A 64 -1.82 -5.54 -15.26
N LEU A 65 -2.65 -4.57 -15.66
CA LEU A 65 -2.83 -4.23 -17.06
C LEU A 65 -1.52 -3.69 -17.65
N THR A 66 -1.20 -4.10 -18.88
CA THR A 66 -0.12 -3.50 -19.67
C THR A 66 -0.48 -2.07 -20.08
N PRO A 67 0.48 -1.22 -20.52
CA PRO A 67 0.17 0.15 -20.94
C PRO A 67 -0.89 0.21 -22.04
N ALA A 68 -0.84 -0.72 -23.01
CA ALA A 68 -1.79 -0.78 -24.12
C ALA A 68 -3.19 -1.20 -23.64
N GLU A 69 -3.29 -2.24 -22.80
CA GLU A 69 -4.58 -2.69 -22.24
C GLU A 69 -5.20 -1.63 -21.32
N LEU A 70 -4.38 -0.93 -20.53
CA LEU A 70 -4.83 0.15 -19.66
C LEU A 70 -5.34 1.35 -20.48
N ALA A 71 -4.62 1.74 -21.54
CA ALA A 71 -5.07 2.78 -22.46
C ALA A 71 -6.42 2.39 -23.09
N GLU A 72 -6.56 1.14 -23.54
CA GLU A 72 -7.83 0.65 -24.07
C GLU A 72 -8.95 0.64 -23.02
N ALA A 73 -8.69 0.17 -21.80
CA ALA A 73 -9.66 0.19 -20.71
C ALA A 73 -10.16 1.61 -20.44
N TYR A 74 -9.27 2.62 -20.52
CA TYR A 74 -9.65 4.02 -20.43
C TYR A 74 -10.45 4.51 -21.65
N VAL A 75 -10.11 4.11 -22.88
CA VAL A 75 -10.94 4.43 -24.06
C VAL A 75 -12.35 3.85 -23.89
N LEU A 76 -12.48 2.58 -23.52
CA LEU A 76 -13.78 1.94 -23.31
C LEU A 76 -14.56 2.60 -22.16
N SER A 77 -13.88 2.95 -21.07
CA SER A 77 -14.49 3.67 -19.94
C SER A 77 -15.00 5.04 -20.36
N GLY A 78 -14.25 5.75 -21.20
CA GLY A 78 -14.65 7.03 -21.77
C GLY A 78 -15.89 6.92 -22.66
N VAL A 79 -15.93 5.90 -23.53
CA VAL A 79 -17.09 5.61 -24.38
C VAL A 79 -18.33 5.32 -23.53
N VAL A 80 -18.22 4.42 -22.56
CA VAL A 80 -19.32 4.04 -21.67
C VAL A 80 -19.84 5.25 -20.90
N ALA A 81 -18.95 6.05 -20.31
CA ALA A 81 -19.33 7.25 -19.56
C ALA A 81 -20.09 8.27 -20.43
N VAL A 82 -19.60 8.60 -21.63
CA VAL A 82 -20.30 9.53 -22.54
C VAL A 82 -21.64 8.98 -23.02
N VAL A 83 -21.76 7.66 -23.21
CA VAL A 83 -23.03 7.03 -23.57
C VAL A 83 -24.05 7.17 -22.44
N LEU A 84 -23.63 6.99 -21.20
CA LEU A 84 -24.43 7.15 -19.98
C LEU A 84 -24.70 8.62 -19.60
N GLY A 85 -24.29 9.60 -20.43
CA GLY A 85 -24.49 11.02 -20.17
C GLY A 85 -23.46 11.66 -19.23
N GLN A 86 -22.44 10.91 -18.80
CA GLN A 86 -21.36 11.36 -17.91
C GLN A 86 -20.19 11.95 -18.73
N ARG A 87 -20.48 13.02 -19.50
CA ARG A 87 -19.51 13.56 -20.48
C ARG A 87 -18.17 13.96 -19.86
N ALA A 88 -18.18 14.72 -18.76
CA ALA A 88 -16.95 15.18 -18.11
C ALA A 88 -16.07 14.01 -17.63
N THR A 89 -16.68 12.97 -17.06
CA THR A 89 -15.98 11.74 -16.66
C THR A 89 -15.38 11.03 -17.87
N GLY A 90 -16.13 10.97 -18.98
CA GLY A 90 -15.64 10.39 -20.22
C GLY A 90 -14.43 11.11 -20.81
N GLU A 91 -14.44 12.44 -20.79
CA GLU A 91 -13.31 13.27 -21.23
C GLU A 91 -12.05 13.01 -20.39
N GLN A 92 -12.18 12.81 -19.08
CA GLN A 92 -11.03 12.46 -18.22
C GLN A 92 -10.44 11.09 -18.53
N TYR A 93 -11.30 10.08 -18.78
CA TYR A 93 -10.83 8.77 -19.20
C TYR A 93 -10.12 8.83 -20.55
N PHE A 94 -10.68 9.56 -21.51
CA PHE A 94 -10.02 9.80 -22.79
C PHE A 94 -8.68 10.53 -22.63
N ALA A 95 -8.58 11.52 -21.72
CA ALA A 95 -7.33 12.23 -21.48
C ALA A 95 -6.24 11.30 -20.93
N ARG A 96 -6.59 10.39 -20.00
CA ARG A 96 -5.68 9.34 -19.50
C ARG A 96 -5.25 8.39 -20.63
N ALA A 97 -6.19 7.96 -21.48
CA ALA A 97 -5.87 7.12 -22.64
C ALA A 97 -4.88 7.79 -23.59
N VAL A 98 -5.10 9.06 -23.95
CA VAL A 98 -4.22 9.83 -24.85
C VAL A 98 -2.82 10.05 -24.26
N LEU A 99 -2.70 10.17 -22.94
CA LEU A 99 -1.39 10.30 -22.28
C LEU A 99 -0.59 9.00 -22.29
N LEU A 100 -1.27 7.85 -22.20
CA LEU A 100 -0.66 6.52 -22.27
C LEU A 100 -0.31 6.13 -23.70
N ASP A 101 -1.23 6.36 -24.63
CA ASP A 101 -1.09 6.08 -26.06
C ASP A 101 -1.56 7.31 -26.87
N PRO A 102 -0.62 8.19 -27.27
CA PRO A 102 -0.96 9.38 -28.08
C PRO A 102 -1.56 9.07 -29.45
N ASP A 103 -1.29 7.87 -29.97
CA ASP A 103 -1.73 7.41 -31.29
C ASP A 103 -3.05 6.65 -31.22
N SER A 104 -3.61 6.46 -30.02
CA SER A 104 -4.92 5.88 -29.82
C SER A 104 -6.00 6.64 -30.62
N THR A 105 -6.95 5.89 -31.15
CA THR A 105 -8.06 6.42 -31.94
C THR A 105 -9.38 5.81 -31.48
N LEU A 106 -10.46 6.59 -31.65
CA LEU A 106 -11.80 6.03 -31.50
C LEU A 106 -12.12 5.07 -32.64
N PRO A 107 -12.99 4.06 -32.43
CA PRO A 107 -13.50 3.23 -33.50
C PRO A 107 -14.09 4.06 -34.64
N ALA A 108 -13.84 3.64 -35.88
CA ALA A 108 -14.41 4.29 -37.05
C ALA A 108 -15.95 4.34 -36.97
N GLY A 109 -16.52 5.48 -37.35
CA GLY A 109 -17.98 5.69 -37.27
C GLY A 109 -18.51 5.95 -35.86
N SER A 110 -17.65 6.28 -34.90
CA SER A 110 -18.08 6.73 -33.56
C SER A 110 -19.06 7.90 -33.63
N ALA A 111 -20.06 7.89 -32.74
CA ALA A 111 -21.09 8.93 -32.69
C ALA A 111 -20.48 10.34 -32.48
N PRO A 112 -21.07 11.41 -33.05
CA PRO A 112 -20.52 12.77 -32.94
C PRO A 112 -20.17 13.20 -31.51
N LYS A 113 -21.03 12.89 -30.52
CA LYS A 113 -20.77 13.20 -29.11
C LYS A 113 -19.50 12.56 -28.53
N LEU A 114 -19.12 11.37 -29.01
CA LEU A 114 -17.89 10.68 -28.61
C LEU A 114 -16.67 11.37 -29.24
N VAL A 115 -16.77 11.71 -30.52
CA VAL A 115 -15.70 12.40 -31.27
C VAL A 115 -15.40 13.76 -30.65
N GLU A 116 -16.43 14.51 -30.27
CA GLU A 116 -16.26 15.80 -29.58
C GLU A 116 -15.56 15.63 -28.23
N ALA A 117 -16.01 14.68 -27.39
CA ALA A 117 -15.39 14.41 -26.08
C ALA A 117 -13.92 13.95 -26.23
N TRP A 118 -13.63 13.09 -27.19
CA TRP A 118 -12.26 12.67 -27.50
C TRP A 118 -11.38 13.82 -27.97
N THR A 119 -11.91 14.69 -28.82
CA THR A 119 -11.21 15.90 -29.30
C THR A 119 -10.89 16.84 -28.15
N ALA A 120 -11.85 17.08 -27.25
CA ALA A 120 -11.64 17.89 -26.05
C ALA A 120 -10.56 17.29 -25.13
N ALA A 121 -10.63 15.98 -24.90
CA ALA A 121 -9.64 15.26 -24.11
C ALA A 121 -8.23 15.31 -24.72
N ARG A 122 -8.10 15.20 -26.04
CA ARG A 122 -6.81 15.38 -26.75
C ARG A 122 -6.26 16.79 -26.60
N ALA A 123 -7.11 17.81 -26.69
CA ALA A 123 -6.69 19.19 -26.47
C ALA A 123 -6.19 19.39 -25.02
N GLN A 124 -6.90 18.85 -24.03
CA GLN A 124 -6.50 18.88 -22.63
C GLN A 124 -5.17 18.15 -22.38
N ALA A 125 -5.01 16.93 -22.91
CA ALA A 125 -3.77 16.17 -22.79
C ALA A 125 -2.60 16.89 -23.48
N GLY A 126 -2.83 17.48 -24.65
CA GLY A 126 -1.84 18.30 -25.36
C GLY A 126 -1.41 19.53 -24.56
N ALA A 127 -2.35 20.24 -23.93
CA ALA A 127 -2.06 21.39 -23.08
C ALA A 127 -1.28 21.01 -21.81
N SER A 128 -1.58 19.84 -21.24
CA SER A 128 -0.91 19.34 -20.03
C SER A 128 0.49 18.78 -20.32
N GLY A 129 0.74 18.37 -21.56
CA GLY A 129 1.99 17.75 -22.02
C GLY A 129 2.05 16.25 -21.74
N ARG A 130 3.15 15.61 -22.15
CA ARG A 130 3.34 14.15 -22.00
C ARG A 130 3.87 13.78 -20.62
N LEU A 131 3.65 12.52 -20.23
CA LEU A 131 4.36 11.90 -19.12
C LEU A 131 5.86 11.84 -19.45
N VAL A 132 6.70 12.48 -18.64
CA VAL A 132 8.16 12.50 -18.83
C VAL A 132 8.82 12.04 -17.55
N VAL A 133 9.60 10.97 -17.68
CA VAL A 133 10.28 10.31 -16.56
C VAL A 133 11.73 10.12 -16.95
N ALA A 134 12.63 10.50 -16.04
CA ALA A 134 14.05 10.22 -16.16
C ALA A 134 14.44 9.21 -15.09
N VAL A 135 15.14 8.16 -15.48
CA VAL A 135 15.74 7.20 -14.55
C VAL A 135 17.22 7.54 -14.43
N ARG A 136 17.65 7.87 -13.21
CA ARG A 136 19.04 8.16 -12.85
C ARG A 136 19.60 7.00 -12.06
N ILE A 137 20.76 6.52 -12.47
CA ILE A 137 21.46 5.44 -11.77
C ILE A 137 22.56 6.08 -10.92
N GLY A 138 22.45 5.96 -9.60
CA GLY A 138 23.50 6.30 -8.65
C GLY A 138 24.35 5.07 -8.27
N PRO A 139 25.40 5.27 -7.43
CA PRO A 139 26.24 4.17 -6.95
C PRO A 139 25.45 3.15 -6.11
N ASP A 140 24.53 3.63 -5.27
CA ASP A 140 23.85 2.81 -4.25
C ASP A 140 22.35 2.59 -4.52
N ALA A 141 21.75 3.40 -5.40
CA ALA A 141 20.31 3.40 -5.64
C ALA A 141 19.96 3.81 -7.07
N THR A 142 18.81 3.33 -7.53
CA THR A 142 18.17 3.81 -8.77
C THR A 142 17.14 4.87 -8.40
N GLN A 143 17.36 6.10 -8.82
CA GLN A 143 16.43 7.19 -8.58
C GLN A 143 15.55 7.40 -9.83
N VAL A 144 14.26 7.18 -9.67
CA VAL A 144 13.27 7.55 -10.69
C VAL A 144 12.84 8.99 -10.41
N VAL A 145 13.13 9.88 -11.36
CA VAL A 145 12.74 11.29 -11.30
C VAL A 145 11.60 11.51 -12.28
N VAL A 146 10.40 11.76 -11.74
CA VAL A 146 9.27 12.19 -12.55
C VAL A 146 9.44 13.68 -12.86
N GLU A 147 9.78 13.99 -14.10
CA GLU A 147 9.92 15.37 -14.57
C GLU A 147 8.55 16.00 -14.82
N ARG A 148 7.61 15.21 -15.34
CA ARG A 148 6.24 15.65 -15.60
C ARG A 148 5.26 14.48 -15.51
N ASP A 149 4.29 14.59 -14.61
CA ASP A 149 3.12 13.71 -14.52
C ASP A 149 1.86 14.56 -14.38
N PRO A 150 1.24 14.96 -15.51
CA PRO A 150 0.19 15.97 -15.51
C PRO A 150 -1.08 15.53 -14.78
N LEU A 151 -1.36 14.22 -14.76
CA LEU A 151 -2.55 13.65 -14.13
C LEU A 151 -2.24 12.90 -12.84
N LYS A 152 -1.00 12.98 -12.33
CA LYS A 152 -0.55 12.28 -11.13
C LYS A 152 -0.87 10.77 -11.17
N MET A 153 -0.64 10.16 -12.33
CA MET A 153 -0.96 8.75 -12.57
C MET A 153 0.05 7.82 -11.90
N ILE A 154 1.30 8.24 -11.74
CA ILE A 154 2.37 7.40 -11.18
C ILE A 154 2.25 7.36 -9.66
N ALA A 155 2.04 6.16 -9.12
CA ALA A 155 2.05 5.90 -7.68
C ALA A 155 3.33 5.20 -7.23
N VAL A 156 3.82 4.24 -8.02
CA VAL A 156 4.93 3.35 -7.63
C VAL A 156 5.91 3.18 -8.78
N ALA A 157 7.20 3.04 -8.47
CA ALA A 157 8.19 2.52 -9.40
C ALA A 157 8.54 1.07 -8.99
N GLU A 158 8.71 0.20 -9.98
CA GLU A 158 9.06 -1.21 -9.81
C GLU A 158 10.26 -1.55 -10.70
N LEU A 159 11.35 -2.02 -10.09
CA LEU A 159 12.48 -2.58 -10.81
C LEU A 159 12.14 -4.02 -11.20
N ARG A 160 12.03 -4.31 -12.49
CA ARG A 160 11.79 -5.65 -13.04
C ARG A 160 13.10 -6.24 -13.54
N ARG A 161 13.33 -7.53 -13.29
CA ARG A 161 14.50 -8.26 -13.77
C ARG A 161 14.05 -9.37 -14.70
N ASP A 162 14.49 -9.34 -15.94
CA ASP A 162 14.11 -10.32 -16.97
C ASP A 162 12.57 -10.46 -17.10
N GLY A 163 11.85 -9.34 -17.00
CA GLY A 163 10.39 -9.28 -17.05
C GLY A 163 9.67 -9.73 -15.77
N ALA A 164 10.37 -10.29 -14.78
CA ALA A 164 9.78 -10.65 -13.50
C ALA A 164 9.60 -9.41 -12.60
N PRO A 165 8.48 -9.30 -11.85
CA PRO A 165 8.32 -8.29 -10.82
C PRO A 165 9.46 -8.36 -9.81
N GLY A 166 10.04 -7.21 -9.47
CA GLY A 166 11.15 -7.11 -8.53
C GLY A 166 10.89 -6.08 -7.43
N GLN A 167 11.90 -5.29 -7.11
CA GLN A 167 11.83 -4.36 -5.99
C GLN A 167 10.90 -3.18 -6.31
N ARG A 168 10.00 -2.87 -5.38
CA ARG A 168 9.13 -1.69 -5.44
C ARG A 168 9.69 -0.56 -4.59
N SER A 169 9.33 0.66 -4.93
CA SER A 169 9.71 1.83 -4.15
C SER A 169 8.85 1.97 -2.88
N ASP A 170 9.49 2.16 -1.74
CA ASP A 170 8.82 2.42 -0.46
C ASP A 170 8.57 3.92 -0.29
N GLY A 171 7.34 4.38 -0.54
CA GLY A 171 6.93 5.74 -0.20
C GLY A 171 7.65 6.85 -0.99
N GLY A 172 7.75 6.68 -2.31
CA GLY A 172 8.35 7.63 -3.24
C GLY A 172 8.76 6.95 -4.54
N LEU A 173 9.59 7.61 -5.35
CA LEU A 173 10.10 7.09 -6.63
C LEU A 173 11.60 6.71 -6.53
N ARG A 174 12.02 6.25 -5.35
CA ARG A 174 13.39 5.75 -5.12
C ARG A 174 13.35 4.24 -5.02
N LEU A 175 14.14 3.59 -5.86
CA LEU A 175 14.34 2.14 -5.86
C LEU A 175 15.68 1.83 -5.17
N GLY A 176 15.67 0.91 -4.22
CA GLY A 176 16.90 0.43 -3.61
C GLY A 176 17.75 -0.36 -4.61
N GLY A 177 19.07 -0.34 -4.40
CA GLY A 177 20.00 -1.15 -5.17
C GLY A 177 20.33 -0.62 -6.56
N ARG A 178 21.42 -1.17 -7.11
CA ARG A 178 21.91 -0.85 -8.45
C ARG A 178 21.24 -1.77 -9.47
N PRO A 179 20.70 -1.23 -10.59
CA PRO A 179 19.99 -2.03 -11.57
C PRO A 179 21.01 -2.83 -12.41
N GLY A 180 20.79 -4.13 -12.50
CA GLY A 180 21.60 -5.06 -13.27
C GLY A 180 21.35 -5.00 -14.78
N PRO A 181 22.23 -5.63 -15.59
CA PRO A 181 22.13 -5.93 -17.02
C PRO A 181 20.86 -5.60 -17.77
N ALA A 182 19.86 -6.35 -17.34
CA ALA A 182 18.59 -6.59 -17.98
C ALA A 182 17.42 -6.06 -17.13
N ASP A 183 17.73 -5.20 -16.15
CA ASP A 183 16.71 -4.63 -15.29
C ASP A 183 16.00 -3.48 -16.04
N GLU A 184 14.67 -3.50 -15.99
CA GLU A 184 13.78 -2.47 -16.50
C GLU A 184 13.06 -1.78 -15.34
N VAL A 185 12.61 -0.55 -15.54
CA VAL A 185 11.85 0.20 -14.52
C VAL A 185 10.45 0.38 -15.05
N ALA A 186 9.49 -0.28 -14.41
CA ALA A 186 8.08 -0.10 -14.66
C ALA A 186 7.52 0.96 -13.72
N LEU A 187 6.75 1.89 -14.27
CA LEU A 187 5.99 2.88 -13.51
C LEU A 187 4.56 2.38 -13.40
N LEU A 188 4.06 2.29 -12.18
CA LEU A 188 2.76 1.71 -11.87
C LEU A 188 1.81 2.77 -11.30
N ASP A 189 0.52 2.60 -11.55
CA ASP A 189 -0.53 3.37 -10.88
C ASP A 189 -0.84 2.83 -9.47
N GLU A 190 -1.85 3.42 -8.81
CA GLU A 190 -2.27 3.04 -7.45
C GLU A 190 -2.84 1.61 -7.35
N HIS A 191 -3.21 1.01 -8.48
CA HIS A 191 -3.75 -0.35 -8.57
C HIS A 191 -2.69 -1.36 -9.06
N GLY A 192 -1.48 -0.91 -9.40
CA GLY A 192 -0.42 -1.76 -9.94
C GLY A 192 -0.55 -2.03 -11.45
N ASN A 193 -1.30 -1.22 -12.20
CA ASN A 193 -1.26 -1.25 -13.66
C ASN A 193 0.01 -0.59 -14.17
N THR A 194 0.57 -1.12 -15.26
CA THR A 194 1.80 -0.58 -15.83
C THR A 194 1.47 0.62 -16.74
N LEU A 195 1.98 1.80 -16.40
CA LEU A 195 1.80 3.04 -17.15
C LEU A 195 2.87 3.20 -18.24
N LEU A 196 4.12 2.94 -17.87
CA LEU A 196 5.28 3.10 -18.72
C LEU A 196 6.36 2.11 -18.30
N VAL A 197 7.03 1.51 -19.27
CA VAL A 197 8.25 0.72 -19.04
C VAL A 197 9.41 1.51 -19.61
N VAL A 198 10.37 1.89 -18.75
CA VAL A 198 11.58 2.59 -19.14
C VAL A 198 12.67 1.55 -19.36
N PRO A 199 13.07 1.29 -20.62
CA PRO A 199 14.13 0.34 -20.91
C PRO A 199 15.47 0.90 -20.42
N ARG A 200 16.40 0.01 -20.06
CA ARG A 200 17.74 0.40 -19.58
C ARG A 200 18.47 1.35 -20.51
N ALA A 201 18.30 1.22 -21.82
CA ALA A 201 18.93 2.10 -22.81
C ALA A 201 18.53 3.58 -22.65
N ALA A 202 17.41 3.87 -21.99
CA ALA A 202 16.96 5.23 -21.70
C ALA A 202 17.48 5.78 -20.35
N TYR A 203 18.26 4.99 -19.59
CA TYR A 203 18.78 5.43 -18.30
C TYR A 203 19.91 6.42 -18.51
N ARG A 204 19.95 7.44 -17.66
CA ARG A 204 21.06 8.37 -17.60
C ARG A 204 21.94 7.98 -16.42
N GLU A 205 23.20 7.66 -16.71
CA GLU A 205 24.21 7.58 -15.65
C GLU A 205 24.42 8.98 -15.10
N GLU A 206 24.27 9.12 -13.79
CA GLU A 206 24.68 10.37 -13.15
C GLU A 206 26.21 10.43 -13.25
N PRO A 207 26.79 11.54 -13.76
CA PRO A 207 28.23 11.69 -13.76
C PRO A 207 28.72 11.44 -12.33
N PRO A 208 29.83 10.69 -12.14
CA PRO A 208 30.39 10.55 -10.81
C PRO A 208 30.54 11.96 -10.23
N PRO A 209 30.15 12.17 -8.96
CA PRO A 209 30.34 13.48 -8.35
C PRO A 209 31.78 13.88 -8.64
N PRO A 210 32.02 15.14 -9.12
CA PRO A 210 33.38 15.57 -9.41
C PRO A 210 34.20 15.15 -8.20
N PRO A 211 35.37 14.49 -8.41
CA PRO A 211 36.19 14.07 -7.28
C PRO A 211 36.21 15.29 -6.39
N THR A 212 35.79 15.11 -5.13
CA THR A 212 35.95 16.13 -4.10
C THR A 212 37.45 16.27 -4.00
N GLY A 213 38.00 17.02 -4.97
CA GLY A 213 39.41 17.16 -5.21
C GLY A 213 39.88 17.60 -3.88
N ASP A 214 40.77 16.77 -3.33
CA ASP A 214 41.32 16.83 -1.98
C ASP A 214 41.65 18.30 -1.74
N ARG A 215 40.65 19.05 -1.29
CA ARG A 215 40.80 20.43 -0.93
C ARG A 215 41.60 20.16 0.31
N GLY A 216 42.91 20.35 0.22
CA GLY A 216 43.84 20.47 1.33
C GLY A 216 43.39 21.64 2.19
N GLY A 217 42.16 21.53 2.68
CA GLY A 217 41.61 22.29 3.74
C GLY A 217 42.53 21.97 4.88
N ALA A 218 43.15 23.03 5.36
CA ALA A 218 43.66 23.08 6.70
C ALA A 218 42.73 22.25 7.61
N PRO A 219 43.30 21.42 8.51
CA PRO A 219 42.52 20.64 9.44
C PRO A 219 41.42 21.53 10.01
N PRO A 220 40.16 21.05 10.08
CA PRO A 220 39.08 21.84 10.68
C PRO A 220 39.62 22.38 12.00
N PRO A 221 39.50 23.69 12.28
CA PRO A 221 39.93 24.23 13.56
C PRO A 221 39.33 23.35 14.64
N ASP A 222 40.17 22.88 15.56
CA ASP A 222 39.75 22.03 16.66
C ASP A 222 38.45 22.60 17.22
N PRO A 223 37.39 21.79 17.35
CA PRO A 223 36.18 22.26 17.99
C PRO A 223 36.60 22.77 19.36
N GLU A 224 36.52 24.09 19.55
CA GLU A 224 36.69 24.72 20.85
C GLU A 224 35.75 23.99 21.79
N LEU A 225 36.34 23.16 22.65
CA LEU A 225 35.68 22.49 23.75
C LEU A 225 35.17 23.61 24.67
N GLY A 226 33.94 24.05 24.40
CA GLY A 226 33.19 24.85 25.35
C GLY A 226 33.18 24.13 26.70
N PRO A 227 33.33 24.86 27.82
CA PRO A 227 33.39 24.28 29.15
C PRO A 227 32.18 23.37 29.37
N GLY A 228 32.47 22.13 29.78
CA GLY A 228 31.53 21.03 29.82
C GLY A 228 30.25 21.34 30.59
N ASP A 229 29.13 21.22 29.90
CA ASP A 229 27.84 20.97 30.52
C ASP A 229 27.85 19.53 31.04
N ASP A 230 28.06 19.38 32.35
CA ASP A 230 27.87 18.12 33.05
C ASP A 230 26.46 17.57 32.75
N PRO A 231 26.33 16.30 32.33
CA PRO A 231 25.03 15.72 32.05
C PRO A 231 24.19 15.71 33.33
N ALA A 232 23.08 16.43 33.30
CA ALA A 232 22.13 16.49 34.41
C ALA A 232 21.74 15.06 34.87
N PRO A 233 21.68 14.81 36.19
CA PRO A 233 21.39 13.49 36.72
C PRO A 233 20.02 12.99 36.24
N VAL A 234 20.02 11.84 35.58
CA VAL A 234 18.81 11.15 35.12
C VAL A 234 17.92 10.85 36.33
N PRO A 235 16.68 11.37 36.39
CA PRO A 235 15.79 11.12 37.52
C PRO A 235 15.44 9.63 37.60
N ALA A 236 15.61 9.05 38.80
CA ALA A 236 15.29 7.66 39.06
C ALA A 236 13.79 7.36 38.76
N PRO A 237 13.47 6.25 38.08
CA PRO A 237 12.09 5.91 37.75
C PRO A 237 11.28 5.63 39.03
N SER A 238 10.32 6.50 39.33
CA SER A 238 9.39 6.32 40.44
C SER A 238 8.36 5.23 40.13
N SER A 239 8.66 4.00 40.53
CA SER A 239 7.82 2.81 40.34
C SER A 239 6.70 2.71 41.37
N ARG A 240 5.69 3.58 41.28
CA ARG A 240 4.36 3.29 41.83
C ARG A 240 3.30 3.47 40.77
N SER A 241 3.16 2.40 39.98
CA SER A 241 2.22 2.25 38.86
C SER A 241 0.76 2.50 39.32
N ARG A 242 0.29 3.74 39.12
CA ARG A 242 -1.14 4.11 39.16
C ARG A 242 -1.98 3.38 38.10
N TRP A 243 -1.33 2.69 37.14
CA TRP A 243 -1.94 1.97 36.02
C TRP A 243 -2.58 0.64 36.40
N ARG A 244 -2.41 0.16 37.65
CA ARG A 244 -3.09 -1.05 38.14
C ARG A 244 -4.48 -0.79 38.74
N ARG A 245 -4.95 0.45 38.79
CA ARG A 245 -6.31 0.74 39.26
C ARG A 245 -7.32 0.45 38.14
N PRO A 246 -8.29 -0.47 38.33
CA PRO A 246 -9.26 -0.82 37.28
C PRO A 246 -10.10 0.38 36.81
N SER A 247 -10.23 1.42 37.65
CA SER A 247 -10.88 2.69 37.30
C SER A 247 -10.19 3.45 36.16
N THR A 248 -8.86 3.35 36.04
CA THR A 248 -8.10 4.04 34.97
C THR A 248 -8.40 3.42 33.60
N TRP A 249 -8.57 2.09 33.55
CA TRP A 249 -8.93 1.37 32.33
C TRP A 249 -10.39 1.61 31.91
N LEU A 250 -11.31 1.77 32.86
CA LEU A 250 -12.70 2.15 32.59
C LEU A 250 -12.81 3.56 31.96
N LEU A 251 -12.01 4.52 32.41
CA LEU A 251 -11.98 5.86 31.81
C LEU A 251 -11.44 5.85 30.38
N ILE A 252 -10.39 5.06 30.09
CA ILE A 252 -9.83 4.92 28.74
C ILE A 252 -10.85 4.24 27.80
N ALA A 253 -11.48 3.15 28.25
CA ALA A 253 -12.50 2.46 27.46
C ALA A 253 -13.73 3.35 27.20
N GLY A 254 -14.19 4.11 28.20
CA GLY A 254 -15.29 5.06 28.03
C GLY A 254 -14.96 6.18 27.04
N GLY A 255 -13.73 6.72 27.07
CA GLY A 255 -13.27 7.72 26.12
C GLY A 255 -13.28 7.22 24.67
N ALA A 256 -12.87 5.97 24.43
CA ALA A 256 -12.84 5.39 23.09
C ALA A 256 -14.24 5.23 22.46
N VAL A 257 -15.25 4.87 23.26
CA VAL A 257 -16.64 4.72 22.77
C VAL A 257 -17.22 6.07 22.33
N VAL A 258 -16.99 7.13 23.11
CA VAL A 258 -17.49 8.49 22.79
C VAL A 258 -16.89 9.00 21.48
N VAL A 259 -15.58 8.80 21.29
CA VAL A 259 -14.89 9.18 20.04
C VAL A 259 -15.43 8.38 18.84
N GLY A 260 -15.64 7.07 18.98
CA GLY A 260 -16.20 6.23 17.91
C GLY A 260 -17.59 6.66 17.45
N VAL A 261 -18.48 7.00 18.38
CA VAL A 261 -19.84 7.50 18.04
C VAL A 261 -19.76 8.86 17.32
N GLY A 262 -18.84 9.74 17.73
CA GLY A 262 -18.62 11.03 17.07
C GLY A 262 -18.21 10.89 15.60
N PHE A 263 -17.28 9.98 15.29
CA PHE A 263 -16.87 9.70 13.92
C PHE A 263 -17.98 9.08 13.07
N GLY A 264 -18.82 8.20 13.65
CA GLY A 264 -19.96 7.62 12.94
C GLY A 264 -20.99 8.66 12.51
N VAL A 265 -21.29 9.64 13.38
CA VAL A 265 -22.20 10.75 13.04
C VAL A 265 -21.60 11.70 12.01
N ALA A 266 -20.29 11.98 12.09
CA ALA A 266 -19.59 12.81 11.12
C ALA A 266 -19.56 12.17 9.72
N ALA A 267 -19.31 10.86 9.63
CA ALA A 267 -19.34 10.11 8.37
C ALA A 267 -20.71 10.18 7.69
N GLY A 268 -21.81 10.03 8.43
CA GLY A 268 -23.16 10.13 7.87
C GLY A 268 -23.49 11.53 7.31
N ARG A 269 -22.92 12.59 7.91
CA ARG A 269 -23.09 13.96 7.38
C ARG A 269 -22.30 14.21 6.11
N ALA A 270 -21.08 13.67 6.00
CA ALA A 270 -20.25 13.81 4.81
C ALA A 270 -20.89 13.20 3.56
N GLU A 271 -21.65 12.11 3.72
CA GLU A 271 -22.41 11.49 2.62
C GLU A 271 -23.57 12.38 2.16
N THR A 272 -24.22 13.08 3.10
CA THR A 272 -25.31 14.02 2.77
C THR A 272 -24.78 15.26 2.04
N ASP A 273 -23.61 15.77 2.43
CA ASP A 273 -22.95 16.91 1.77
C ASP A 273 -22.47 16.55 0.36
N ARG A 274 -22.01 15.30 0.15
CA ARG A 274 -21.65 14.80 -1.18
C ARG A 274 -22.85 14.81 -2.12
N ASP A 275 -24.00 14.29 -1.67
CA ASP A 275 -25.22 14.27 -2.47
C ASP A 275 -25.71 15.68 -2.81
N ALA A 276 -25.55 16.62 -1.88
CA ALA A 276 -25.85 18.04 -2.11
C ALA A 276 -24.95 18.65 -3.21
N LEU A 277 -23.64 18.39 -3.18
CA LEU A 277 -22.69 18.91 -4.18
C LEU A 277 -22.91 18.32 -5.59
N VAL A 278 -23.38 17.07 -5.68
CA VAL A 278 -23.75 16.44 -6.96
C VAL A 278 -25.01 17.07 -7.54
N LEU A 279 -25.98 17.43 -6.70
CA LEU A 279 -27.21 18.11 -7.10
C LEU A 279 -26.98 19.56 -7.54
N GLU A 280 -25.97 20.24 -6.98
CA GLU A 280 -25.71 21.67 -7.23
C GLU A 280 -24.80 21.93 -8.45
N GLY A 281 -24.34 20.89 -9.14
CA GLY A 281 -23.56 21.02 -10.37
C GLY A 281 -22.14 21.57 -10.15
N ALA A 282 -21.55 21.31 -8.97
CA ALA A 282 -20.20 21.75 -8.63
C ALA A 282 -19.14 21.25 -9.63
N PHE A 283 -18.10 22.05 -9.87
CA PHE A 283 -17.00 21.71 -10.76
C PHE A 283 -16.22 20.48 -10.25
N TYR A 284 -15.74 19.63 -11.18
CA TYR A 284 -15.11 18.34 -10.86
C TYR A 284 -13.84 18.45 -10.00
N SER A 285 -13.14 19.59 -9.99
CA SER A 285 -12.01 19.80 -9.07
C SER A 285 -12.42 19.74 -7.60
N ASP A 286 -13.66 20.16 -7.32
CA ASP A 286 -14.22 20.20 -5.96
C ASP A 286 -14.73 18.82 -5.58
N ILE A 287 -15.31 18.08 -6.53
CA ILE A 287 -15.71 16.68 -6.34
C ILE A 287 -14.48 15.77 -6.15
N ALA A 288 -13.41 15.97 -6.92
CA ALA A 288 -12.20 15.17 -6.81
C ALA A 288 -11.41 15.42 -5.51
N SER A 289 -11.38 16.68 -5.03
CA SER A 289 -10.78 17.00 -3.73
C SER A 289 -11.64 16.55 -2.56
N ALA A 290 -12.98 16.61 -2.69
CA ALA A 290 -13.90 16.03 -1.73
C ALA A 290 -13.74 14.50 -1.66
N ASP A 291 -13.62 13.80 -2.80
CA ASP A 291 -13.41 12.35 -2.85
C ASP A 291 -12.07 11.92 -2.25
N ALA A 292 -10.99 12.67 -2.53
CA ALA A 292 -9.69 12.39 -1.93
C ALA A 292 -9.72 12.57 -0.39
N THR A 293 -10.44 13.59 0.09
CA THR A 293 -10.62 13.84 1.53
C THR A 293 -11.47 12.74 2.15
N ALA A 294 -12.59 12.38 1.52
CA ALA A 294 -13.48 11.31 1.98
C ALA A 294 -12.77 9.94 2.03
N ARG A 295 -11.94 9.59 1.04
CA ARG A 295 -11.15 8.34 1.05
C ARG A 295 -10.12 8.33 2.17
N ARG A 296 -9.43 9.46 2.39
CA ARG A 296 -8.46 9.59 3.48
C ARG A 296 -9.16 9.46 4.83
N ASP A 297 -10.29 10.14 5.01
CA ASP A 297 -11.06 10.12 6.24
C ASP A 297 -11.69 8.74 6.49
N ALA A 298 -12.17 8.05 5.44
CA ALA A 298 -12.65 6.67 5.53
C ALA A 298 -11.53 5.69 5.92
N THR A 299 -10.33 5.87 5.38
CA THR A 299 -9.17 5.03 5.74
C THR A 299 -8.78 5.24 7.20
N ILE A 300 -8.71 6.51 7.64
CA ILE A 300 -8.43 6.87 9.04
C ILE A 300 -9.53 6.29 9.94
N ALA A 301 -10.80 6.42 9.56
CA ALA A 301 -11.92 5.87 10.31
C ALA A 301 -11.86 4.35 10.42
N ASN A 302 -11.55 3.62 9.34
CA ASN A 302 -11.40 2.16 9.35
C ASN A 302 -10.25 1.71 10.26
N VAL A 303 -9.10 2.37 10.17
CA VAL A 303 -7.94 2.09 11.06
C VAL A 303 -8.30 2.37 12.52
N ALA A 304 -8.97 3.49 12.79
CA ALA A 304 -9.44 3.85 14.12
C ALA A 304 -10.47 2.84 14.67
N PHE A 305 -11.38 2.36 13.84
CA PHE A 305 -12.39 1.38 14.23
C PHE A 305 -11.77 0.01 14.53
N ALA A 306 -10.83 -0.44 13.69
CA ALA A 306 -10.10 -1.69 13.90
C ALA A 306 -9.26 -1.65 15.19
N SER A 307 -8.55 -0.54 15.42
CA SER A 307 -7.74 -0.36 16.63
C SER A 307 -8.60 -0.20 17.89
N ALA A 308 -9.73 0.51 17.82
CA ALA A 308 -10.70 0.56 18.91
C ALA A 308 -11.28 -0.82 19.23
N GLY A 309 -11.65 -1.61 18.22
CA GLY A 309 -12.12 -2.99 18.39
C GLY A 309 -11.08 -3.88 19.08
N ALA A 310 -9.82 -3.80 18.65
CA ALA A 310 -8.72 -4.54 19.28
C ALA A 310 -8.52 -4.16 20.75
N LEU A 311 -8.63 -2.86 21.09
CA LEU A 311 -8.52 -2.39 22.47
C LEU A 311 -9.68 -2.87 23.34
N VAL A 312 -10.92 -2.88 22.82
CA VAL A 312 -12.09 -3.40 23.53
C VAL A 312 -11.93 -4.90 23.84
N VAL A 313 -11.51 -5.70 22.84
CA VAL A 313 -11.25 -7.14 23.03
C VAL A 313 -10.15 -7.37 24.06
N THR A 314 -9.04 -6.63 23.95
CA THR A 314 -7.93 -6.73 24.91
C THR A 314 -8.37 -6.37 26.33
N GLY A 315 -9.14 -5.29 26.48
CA GLY A 315 -9.71 -4.88 27.77
C GLY A 315 -10.64 -5.95 28.36
N ALA A 316 -11.50 -6.56 27.54
CA ALA A 316 -12.37 -7.64 27.97
C ALA A 316 -11.57 -8.87 28.44
N ILE A 317 -10.52 -9.26 27.72
CA ILE A 317 -9.62 -10.35 28.12
C ILE A 317 -8.96 -10.03 29.46
N LEU A 318 -8.44 -8.82 29.66
CA LEU A 318 -7.80 -8.44 30.91
C LEU A 318 -8.78 -8.47 32.10
N VAL A 319 -10.04 -8.05 31.90
CA VAL A 319 -11.07 -8.13 32.95
C VAL A 319 -11.44 -9.57 33.27
N LEU A 320 -11.59 -10.43 32.26
CA LEU A 320 -11.95 -11.84 32.43
C LEU A 320 -10.81 -12.68 33.01
N THR A 321 -9.56 -12.31 32.73
CA THR A 321 -8.35 -13.01 33.22
C THR A 321 -7.75 -12.39 34.48
N ALA A 322 -8.29 -11.26 34.96
CA ALA A 322 -7.81 -10.64 36.18
C ALA A 322 -7.93 -11.64 37.34
N PRO A 323 -6.84 -11.96 38.05
CA PRO A 323 -6.89 -12.87 39.18
C PRO A 323 -7.86 -12.30 40.22
N LYS A 324 -8.89 -13.07 40.56
CA LYS A 324 -9.81 -12.72 41.66
C LYS A 324 -8.96 -12.43 42.88
N ALA A 325 -8.97 -11.17 43.33
CA ALA A 325 -8.33 -10.81 44.57
C ALA A 325 -8.83 -11.80 45.63
N PRO A 326 -7.94 -12.44 46.39
CA PRO A 326 -8.34 -13.39 47.41
C PRO A 326 -9.38 -12.67 48.27
N ALA A 327 -10.58 -13.24 48.34
CA ALA A 327 -11.66 -12.69 49.14
C ALA A 327 -11.06 -12.36 50.51
N ALA A 328 -11.17 -11.10 50.94
CA ALA A 328 -10.69 -10.65 52.23
C ALA A 328 -11.37 -11.51 53.30
N GLY A 329 -10.70 -12.61 53.61
CA GLY A 329 -11.30 -13.82 54.15
C GLY A 329 -10.53 -14.18 55.40
N ARG A 330 -11.03 -13.60 56.49
CA ARG A 330 -10.64 -13.82 57.88
C ARG A 330 -9.21 -13.43 58.26
N PRO A 331 -9.02 -12.71 59.38
CA PRO A 331 -7.70 -12.61 59.99
C PRO A 331 -7.16 -14.04 60.18
N ALA A 332 -5.99 -14.31 59.62
CA ALA A 332 -5.30 -15.58 59.86
C ALA A 332 -5.15 -15.75 61.38
N PRO A 333 -5.47 -16.93 61.96
CA PRO A 333 -5.25 -17.15 63.38
C PRO A 333 -3.76 -16.87 63.67
N ALA A 334 -3.50 -15.99 64.63
CA ALA A 334 -2.17 -15.60 65.03
C ALA A 334 -1.34 -16.87 65.33
N ARG A 335 -0.41 -17.20 64.44
CA ARG A 335 0.55 -18.28 64.68
C ARG A 335 1.64 -17.75 65.59
N ALA A 336 1.44 -17.88 66.90
CA ALA A 336 2.51 -17.76 67.86
C ALA A 336 3.39 -19.02 67.79
N ALA A 337 4.66 -18.86 67.43
CA ALA A 337 5.64 -19.93 67.55
C ALA A 337 6.41 -19.71 68.86
N LEU A 338 6.31 -20.66 69.78
CA LEU A 338 7.17 -20.72 70.97
C LEU A 338 8.45 -21.44 70.56
N VAL A 339 9.57 -20.73 70.59
CA VAL A 339 10.88 -21.31 70.32
C VAL A 339 11.60 -21.48 71.66
N PRO A 340 11.94 -22.71 72.09
CA PRO A 340 12.73 -22.91 73.30
C PRO A 340 14.15 -22.40 73.05
N GLN A 341 14.61 -21.49 73.91
CA GLN A 341 15.96 -20.93 73.81
C GLN A 341 16.86 -21.64 74.82
N LEU A 342 17.79 -22.47 74.33
CA LEU A 342 18.79 -23.16 75.15
C LEU A 342 20.03 -22.27 75.28
N GLY A 343 20.07 -21.50 76.37
CA GLY A 343 21.21 -20.73 76.84
C GLY A 343 21.30 -20.79 78.37
N ALA A 344 22.28 -20.11 78.97
CA ALA A 344 22.60 -20.20 80.41
C ALA A 344 21.50 -19.73 81.39
N GLY A 345 20.30 -19.40 80.89
CA GLY A 345 19.06 -19.35 81.65
C GLY A 345 17.95 -19.96 80.79
N VAL A 346 17.24 -20.96 81.32
CA VAL A 346 16.11 -21.59 80.63
C VAL A 346 14.93 -20.62 80.58
N GLY A 347 14.48 -20.24 79.38
CA GLY A 347 13.34 -19.36 79.17
C GLY A 347 12.62 -19.60 77.83
N LEU A 348 11.33 -19.27 77.79
CA LEU A 348 10.47 -19.32 76.59
C LEU A 348 10.33 -17.91 75.99
N ALA A 349 10.79 -17.72 74.76
CA ALA A 349 10.53 -16.50 74.00
C ALA A 349 9.33 -16.73 73.06
N ALA A 350 8.28 -15.92 73.22
CA ALA A 350 7.15 -15.87 72.29
C ALA A 350 7.40 -14.77 71.26
N VAL A 351 7.62 -15.16 70.00
CA VAL A 351 7.77 -14.20 68.89
C VAL A 351 6.48 -14.20 68.10
N GLY A 352 5.67 -13.15 68.27
CA GLY A 352 4.50 -12.87 67.46
C GLY A 352 4.78 -11.71 66.51
N ARG A 353 4.39 -11.86 65.24
CA ARG A 353 4.34 -10.73 64.30
C ARG A 353 2.91 -10.18 64.36
N TRP A 354 2.76 -9.06 65.04
CA TRP A 354 1.51 -8.30 65.16
C TRP A 354 1.33 -7.39 63.96
#